data_AF-A0A8G1H6T1-F1
#
_entry.id   AF-A0A8G1H6T1-F1
#
_cell.length_a   1.000
_cell.length_b   1.000
_cell.length_c   1.000
_cell.angle_alpha   90.00
_cell.angle_beta   90.00
_cell.angle_gamma   90.00
#
_symmetry.space_group_name_H-M   'P 1'
#
loop_
_entity.id
_entity.type
_entity.pdbx_description
1 polymer ?
#
loop_
_entity_poly.entity_id
_entity_poly.type
_entity_poly.pdbx_seq_one_letter_code
_entity_poly.pdbx_strand_id
1 'polypeptide(L)'
;MSIDSQNKVPDQGSGSAHESALQTARYQFKRAAQHLDVDEHILEQLYHPSKIHEVKVPVEMDDGSVKTYTGFRAQHTDVRGPYKGGLRYHPDTDREESAGLAMWMTWKCAVMDLPFGGAKGGIQVDPAKCSRREKERITRRFANEIHDVIGPMQDVPGPDMGTDAQTMAWFMDAYSQDKGETTPGIVTGKPTVLGGSRGRAAAPGRSVALVTRAVCEYYDQPLDRTTIAIQGYGSVGANAARLLDEWGATIVAVSDINGAAYDPDGIDPATIPSYNEEPNAVTAYASDIISNSSLFSLDVDLLIPAAVGNVITEQNADNIQADIVIEGANGPTTTGADRILEERDIAVIPDILANAGGVTVSYFEWLQNINRKPWSLEKVHEKLDEAMINAWADVCDHYDENKSMTWRDATYKLALSRVAKAHDMRGLWP
;
A
#
# COMPACT_ATOMS: atom_id res chain seq x y z
N MET A 1 3.49 43.54 12.60
CA MET A 1 4.29 43.43 13.85
C MET A 1 5.03 42.11 13.75
N SER A 2 6.36 42.17 13.75
CA SER A 2 7.26 41.06 13.51
C SER A 2 7.05 39.94 14.52
N ILE A 3 6.82 38.72 14.03
CA ILE A 3 6.91 37.50 14.82
C ILE A 3 8.19 36.81 14.37
N ASP A 4 9.30 37.30 14.93
CA ASP A 4 10.55 36.57 15.02
C ASP A 4 10.63 36.06 16.46
N SER A 5 10.32 34.78 16.68
CA SER A 5 10.76 34.09 17.89
C SER A 5 10.67 32.57 17.75
N GLN A 6 11.86 31.98 17.65
CA GLN A 6 12.22 30.63 18.14
C GLN A 6 11.93 29.43 17.22
N ASN A 7 12.63 29.39 16.09
CA ASN A 7 13.19 28.14 15.57
C ASN A 7 14.30 27.65 16.51
N LYS A 8 14.00 26.69 17.38
CA LYS A 8 15.00 25.83 18.02
C LYS A 8 14.73 24.39 17.57
N VAL A 9 15.64 23.88 16.75
CA VAL A 9 15.79 22.46 16.44
C VAL A 9 15.91 21.69 17.76
N PRO A 10 15.10 20.64 18.02
CA PRO A 10 15.29 19.82 19.20
C PRO A 10 16.60 19.05 19.10
N ASP A 11 17.35 19.12 20.19
CA ASP A 11 18.58 18.40 20.49
C ASP A 11 18.41 16.88 20.25
N GLN A 12 19.31 16.28 19.48
CA GLN A 12 19.33 14.85 19.16
C GLN A 12 19.77 14.06 20.39
N GLY A 13 18.79 13.66 21.20
CA GLY A 13 18.94 12.64 22.22
C GLY A 13 19.13 11.25 21.58
N SER A 14 20.21 10.58 21.97
CA SER A 14 20.61 9.23 21.57
C SER A 14 19.51 8.19 21.82
N GLY A 15 19.02 7.61 20.73
CA GLY A 15 18.06 6.51 20.67
C GLY A 15 17.27 6.67 19.38
N SER A 16 17.49 5.81 18.38
CA SER A 16 16.76 5.82 17.11
C SER A 16 15.26 5.62 17.37
N ALA A 17 14.54 6.71 17.62
CA ALA A 17 13.10 6.70 17.71
C ALA A 17 12.57 6.44 16.29
N HIS A 18 11.97 5.27 16.08
CA HIS A 18 11.29 4.94 14.84
C HIS A 18 10.25 6.03 14.52
N GLU A 19 10.33 6.62 13.34
CA GLU A 19 9.33 7.59 12.87
C GLU A 19 7.97 6.89 12.74
N SER A 20 6.91 7.49 13.29
CA SER A 20 5.57 6.91 13.20
C SER A 20 5.00 7.09 11.79
N ALA A 21 4.06 6.21 11.38
CA ALA A 21 3.42 6.29 10.07
C ALA A 21 2.79 7.67 9.81
N LEU A 22 2.25 8.33 10.84
CA LEU A 22 1.68 9.66 10.74
C LEU A 22 2.75 10.74 10.54
N GLN A 23 3.90 10.62 11.19
CA GLN A 23 5.02 11.55 11.00
C GLN A 23 5.55 11.47 9.55
N THR A 24 5.80 10.25 9.04
CA THR A 24 6.24 10.04 7.66
C THR A 24 5.20 10.54 6.64
N ALA A 25 3.92 10.22 6.83
CA ALA A 25 2.85 10.68 5.93
C ALA A 25 2.75 12.21 5.88
N ARG A 26 2.90 12.88 7.03
CA ARG A 26 2.90 14.34 7.13
C ARG A 26 4.15 14.97 6.54
N TYR A 27 5.30 14.33 6.67
CA TYR A 27 6.54 14.78 6.05
C TYR A 27 6.42 14.76 4.51
N GLN A 28 5.96 13.64 3.95
CA GLN A 28 5.75 13.49 2.50
C GLN A 28 4.71 14.49 1.98
N PHE A 29 3.61 14.69 2.72
CA PHE A 29 2.62 15.72 2.41
C PHE A 29 3.23 17.12 2.37
N LYS A 30 4.01 17.51 3.41
CA LYS A 30 4.63 18.84 3.48
C LYS A 30 5.63 19.07 2.34
N ARG A 31 6.42 18.05 1.98
CA ARG A 31 7.33 18.13 0.82
C ARG A 31 6.56 18.41 -0.46
N ALA A 32 5.56 17.58 -0.77
CA ALA A 32 4.78 17.74 -1.99
C ALA A 32 4.00 19.06 -2.06
N ALA A 33 3.49 19.53 -0.91
CA ALA A 33 2.78 20.80 -0.82
C ALA A 33 3.64 22.02 -1.19
N GLN A 34 4.97 21.95 -1.04
CA GLN A 34 5.89 23.03 -1.46
C GLN A 34 5.92 23.23 -2.98
N HIS A 35 5.47 22.22 -3.75
CA HIS A 35 5.44 22.25 -5.21
C HIS A 35 4.06 22.57 -5.79
N LEU A 36 3.12 23.02 -4.95
CA LEU A 36 1.75 23.29 -5.35
C LEU A 36 1.33 24.72 -5.02
N ASP A 37 0.62 25.33 -5.96
CA ASP A 37 -0.07 26.60 -5.75
C ASP A 37 -1.52 26.30 -5.34
N VAL A 38 -1.72 26.09 -4.04
CA VAL A 38 -3.00 25.72 -3.42
C VAL A 38 -3.20 26.58 -2.18
N ASP A 39 -4.45 27.00 -1.92
CA ASP A 39 -4.78 27.77 -0.73
C ASP A 39 -4.38 27.02 0.56
N GLU A 40 -3.73 27.73 1.47
CA GLU A 40 -3.25 27.23 2.75
C GLU A 40 -4.37 26.56 3.56
N HIS A 41 -5.61 27.03 3.45
CA HIS A 41 -6.73 26.41 4.16
C HIS A 41 -7.02 24.99 3.67
N ILE A 42 -6.81 24.69 2.37
CA ILE A 42 -7.01 23.34 1.82
C ILE A 42 -5.90 22.43 2.34
N LEU A 43 -4.66 22.93 2.37
CA LEU A 43 -3.53 22.19 2.92
C LEU A 43 -3.72 21.89 4.40
N GLU A 44 -4.21 22.84 5.19
CA GLU A 44 -4.50 22.62 6.61
C GLU A 44 -5.60 21.57 6.81
N GLN A 45 -6.66 21.59 5.99
CA GLN A 45 -7.69 20.55 6.04
C GLN A 45 -7.15 19.15 5.69
N LEU A 46 -6.29 19.07 4.68
CA LEU A 46 -5.67 17.82 4.25
C LEU A 46 -4.55 17.33 5.18
N TYR A 47 -4.08 18.16 6.11
CA TYR A 47 -3.08 17.78 7.10
C TYR A 47 -3.65 16.93 8.25
N HIS A 48 -4.97 16.97 8.43
CA HIS A 48 -5.69 16.25 9.47
C HIS A 48 -6.76 15.32 8.87
N PRO A 49 -7.00 14.14 9.47
CA PRO A 49 -8.15 13.35 9.07
C PRO A 49 -9.45 14.04 9.47
N SER A 50 -10.45 13.95 8.60
CA SER A 50 -11.80 14.49 8.82
C SER A 50 -12.43 13.94 10.09
N LYS A 51 -12.29 12.62 10.32
CA LYS A 51 -12.80 11.94 11.52
C LYS A 51 -11.90 10.79 11.92
N ILE A 52 -11.85 10.51 13.22
CA ILE A 52 -11.32 9.25 13.75
C ILE A 52 -12.31 8.70 14.77
N HIS A 53 -12.81 7.50 14.51
CA HIS A 53 -13.71 6.78 15.40
C HIS A 53 -12.90 5.81 16.25
N GLU A 54 -13.04 5.91 17.57
CA GLU A 54 -12.47 4.97 18.53
C GLU A 54 -13.62 4.27 19.26
N VAL A 55 -13.63 2.94 19.24
CA VAL A 55 -14.74 2.13 19.75
C VAL A 55 -14.25 1.01 20.65
N LYS A 56 -15.10 0.59 21.58
CA LYS A 56 -14.87 -0.60 22.41
C LYS A 56 -15.49 -1.81 21.73
N VAL A 57 -14.75 -2.91 21.65
CA VAL A 57 -15.19 -4.16 21.03
C VAL A 57 -15.21 -5.26 22.11
N PRO A 58 -16.27 -5.36 22.94
CA PRO A 58 -16.40 -6.40 23.94
C PRO A 58 -16.84 -7.73 23.32
N VAL A 59 -16.11 -8.80 23.64
CA VAL A 59 -16.29 -10.13 23.06
C VAL A 59 -16.16 -11.20 24.15
N GLU A 60 -17.09 -12.15 24.14
CA GLU A 60 -16.97 -13.39 24.90
C GLU A 60 -15.95 -14.31 24.22
N MET A 61 -14.92 -14.71 24.97
CA MET A 61 -13.83 -15.60 24.56
C MET A 61 -14.28 -17.06 24.64
N ASP A 62 -13.51 -17.98 24.05
CA ASP A 62 -13.90 -19.40 24.04
C ASP A 62 -13.89 -20.04 25.44
N ASP A 63 -13.18 -19.45 26.42
CA ASP A 63 -13.18 -19.86 27.82
C ASP A 63 -14.34 -19.28 28.65
N GLY A 64 -15.23 -18.50 28.03
CA GLY A 64 -16.36 -17.82 28.67
C GLY A 64 -16.02 -16.51 29.36
N SER A 65 -14.74 -16.08 29.38
CA SER A 65 -14.37 -14.75 29.84
C SER A 65 -14.81 -13.67 28.83
N VAL A 66 -14.99 -12.43 29.29
CA VAL A 66 -15.27 -11.30 28.39
C VAL A 66 -14.03 -10.42 28.32
N LYS A 67 -13.55 -10.17 27.09
CA LYS A 67 -12.44 -9.27 26.82
C LYS A 67 -12.93 -8.09 25.99
N THR A 68 -12.47 -6.89 26.32
CA THR A 68 -12.77 -5.67 25.54
C THR A 68 -11.52 -5.24 24.80
N TYR A 69 -11.62 -5.16 23.47
CA TYR A 69 -10.58 -4.61 22.61
C TYR A 69 -10.89 -3.15 22.25
N THR A 70 -9.87 -2.42 21.81
CA THR A 70 -10.03 -1.09 21.23
C THR A 70 -9.99 -1.21 19.70
N GLY A 71 -10.96 -0.61 19.02
CA GLY A 71 -11.03 -0.55 17.57
C GLY A 71 -10.97 0.89 17.08
N PHE A 72 -10.40 1.09 15.90
CA PHE A 72 -10.24 2.40 15.26
C PHE A 72 -10.79 2.40 13.83
N ARG A 73 -11.40 3.50 13.40
CA ARG A 73 -11.66 3.82 11.99
C ARG A 73 -11.36 5.29 11.72
N ALA A 74 -10.21 5.56 11.11
CA ALA A 74 -9.79 6.87 10.65
C ALA A 74 -10.27 7.12 9.22
N GLN A 75 -10.87 8.27 8.98
CA GLN A 75 -11.44 8.75 7.72
C GLN A 75 -10.75 10.06 7.38
N HIS A 76 -9.87 10.04 6.38
CA HIS A 76 -8.99 11.18 6.08
C HIS A 76 -9.72 12.30 5.34
N THR A 77 -10.19 12.03 4.12
CA THR A 77 -11.06 12.95 3.37
C THR A 77 -11.92 12.14 2.40
N ASP A 78 -13.16 12.57 2.16
CA ASP A 78 -14.10 12.00 1.19
C ASP A 78 -14.35 12.93 -0.01
N VAL A 79 -13.45 13.92 -0.22
CA VAL A 79 -13.68 14.97 -1.20
C VAL A 79 -13.90 14.42 -2.62
N ARG A 80 -13.21 13.33 -2.95
CA ARG A 80 -13.27 12.63 -4.25
C ARG A 80 -14.30 11.49 -4.32
N GLY A 81 -14.93 11.13 -3.19
CA GLY A 81 -15.82 9.98 -3.10
C GLY A 81 -15.74 9.28 -1.74
N PRO A 82 -16.40 8.13 -1.57
CA PRO A 82 -16.44 7.43 -0.29
C PRO A 82 -15.05 7.03 0.19
N TYR A 83 -14.91 6.86 1.50
CA TYR A 83 -13.64 6.46 2.09
C TYR A 83 -13.27 5.02 1.69
N LYS A 84 -11.99 4.77 1.44
CA LYS A 84 -11.48 3.44 1.13
C LYS A 84 -10.24 3.11 1.97
N GLY A 85 -10.26 1.93 2.60
CA GLY A 85 -9.02 1.30 3.06
C GLY A 85 -9.19 0.23 4.13
N GLY A 86 -8.10 -0.49 4.38
CA GLY A 86 -8.10 -1.79 5.06
C GLY A 86 -8.39 -1.77 6.56
N LEU A 87 -8.55 -2.98 7.12
CA LEU A 87 -8.69 -3.26 8.55
C LEU A 87 -7.49 -4.07 9.03
N ARG A 88 -6.72 -3.53 9.99
CA ARG A 88 -5.53 -4.16 10.56
C ARG A 88 -5.83 -4.77 11.92
N TYR A 89 -5.50 -6.04 12.13
CA TYR A 89 -5.55 -6.69 13.44
C TYR A 89 -4.12 -6.88 13.93
N HIS A 90 -3.68 -5.98 14.81
CA HIS A 90 -2.33 -6.00 15.36
C HIS A 90 -2.29 -5.45 16.79
N PRO A 91 -1.44 -5.98 17.70
CA PRO A 91 -1.33 -5.49 19.09
C PRO A 91 -0.96 -4.01 19.22
N ASP A 92 -0.25 -3.48 18.24
CA ASP A 92 0.22 -2.09 18.22
C ASP A 92 -0.68 -1.17 17.37
N THR A 93 -1.84 -1.67 16.92
CA THR A 93 -2.80 -0.82 16.19
C THR A 93 -3.28 0.31 17.09
N ASP A 94 -3.03 1.56 16.69
CA ASP A 94 -3.43 2.73 17.44
C ASP A 94 -4.08 3.83 16.56
N ARG A 95 -4.45 4.93 17.23
CA ARG A 95 -5.11 6.08 16.63
C ARG A 95 -4.22 6.83 15.62
N GLU A 96 -2.94 7.01 15.92
CA GLU A 96 -2.02 7.79 15.10
C GLU A 96 -1.60 7.00 13.86
N GLU A 97 -1.28 5.72 14.02
CA GLU A 97 -1.01 4.81 12.92
C GLU A 97 -2.20 4.78 11.95
N SER A 98 -3.43 4.62 12.48
CA SER A 98 -4.64 4.62 11.66
C SER A 98 -4.82 5.93 10.88
N ALA A 99 -4.50 7.07 11.47
CA ALA A 99 -4.57 8.37 10.80
C ALA A 99 -3.53 8.50 9.67
N GLY A 100 -2.27 8.11 9.91
CA GLY A 100 -1.21 8.15 8.89
C GLY A 100 -1.51 7.22 7.71
N LEU A 101 -1.95 6.00 8.00
CA LEU A 101 -2.33 5.04 6.96
C LEU A 101 -3.57 5.48 6.17
N ALA A 102 -4.53 6.16 6.80
CA ALA A 102 -5.70 6.71 6.10
C ALA A 102 -5.31 7.86 5.15
N MET A 103 -4.33 8.68 5.55
CA MET A 103 -3.74 9.72 4.71
C MET A 103 -3.07 9.10 3.47
N TRP A 104 -2.22 8.09 3.64
CA TRP A 104 -1.64 7.35 2.51
C TRP A 104 -2.68 6.71 1.59
N MET A 105 -3.79 6.19 2.13
CA MET A 105 -4.87 5.67 1.29
C MET A 105 -5.52 6.76 0.43
N THR A 106 -5.61 8.01 0.91
CA THR A 106 -6.09 9.14 0.10
C THR A 106 -5.16 9.36 -1.09
N TRP A 107 -3.85 9.38 -0.85
CA TRP A 107 -2.85 9.61 -1.90
C TRP A 107 -2.82 8.46 -2.89
N LYS A 108 -2.74 7.22 -2.42
CA LYS A 108 -2.75 6.02 -3.28
C LYS A 108 -4.03 5.95 -4.15
N CYS A 109 -5.21 6.27 -3.60
CA CYS A 109 -6.42 6.37 -4.42
C CYS A 109 -6.36 7.51 -5.44
N ALA A 110 -5.83 8.67 -5.05
CA ALA A 110 -5.75 9.83 -5.94
C ALA A 110 -4.74 9.66 -7.09
N VAL A 111 -3.58 9.03 -6.85
CA VAL A 111 -2.59 8.68 -7.90
C VAL A 111 -3.22 7.79 -8.97
N MET A 112 -4.01 6.80 -8.56
CA MET A 112 -4.70 5.88 -9.46
C MET A 112 -6.00 6.45 -10.06
N ASP A 113 -6.27 7.74 -9.83
CA ASP A 113 -7.49 8.44 -10.22
C ASP A 113 -8.79 7.74 -9.80
N LEU A 114 -8.76 7.02 -8.67
CA LEU A 114 -9.93 6.31 -8.16
C LEU A 114 -10.90 7.31 -7.50
N PRO A 115 -12.23 7.13 -7.66
CA PRO A 115 -13.24 7.99 -7.07
C PRO A 115 -13.46 7.66 -5.58
N PHE A 116 -12.37 7.69 -4.81
CA PHE A 116 -12.35 7.38 -3.39
C PHE A 116 -11.54 8.40 -2.60
N GLY A 117 -11.99 8.59 -1.37
CA GLY A 117 -11.19 9.12 -0.29
C GLY A 117 -10.30 8.06 0.37
N GLY A 118 -9.59 8.44 1.43
CA GLY A 118 -8.77 7.51 2.21
C GLY A 118 -9.33 7.21 3.59
N ALA A 119 -9.35 5.95 3.97
CA ALA A 119 -9.57 5.52 5.35
C ALA A 119 -8.62 4.40 5.76
N LYS A 120 -8.51 4.19 7.05
CA LYS A 120 -7.89 3.00 7.62
C LYS A 120 -8.57 2.68 8.94
N GLY A 121 -8.56 1.43 9.33
CA GLY A 121 -9.00 1.06 10.66
C GLY A 121 -8.37 -0.24 11.10
N GLY A 122 -8.83 -0.72 12.23
CA GLY A 122 -8.27 -1.93 12.80
C GLY A 122 -8.70 -2.14 14.24
N ILE A 123 -8.19 -3.21 14.82
CA ILE A 123 -8.44 -3.60 16.20
C ILE A 123 -7.10 -3.90 16.83
N GLN A 124 -6.91 -3.38 18.04
CA GLN A 124 -5.74 -3.64 18.86
C GLN A 124 -5.80 -5.06 19.43
N VAL A 125 -5.45 -6.05 18.60
CA VAL A 125 -5.55 -7.49 18.92
C VAL A 125 -4.42 -8.28 18.28
N ASP A 126 -3.96 -9.33 18.95
CA ASP A 126 -3.08 -10.34 18.39
C ASP A 126 -3.93 -11.45 17.73
N PRO A 127 -4.06 -11.49 16.38
CA PRO A 127 -4.90 -12.48 15.72
C PRO A 127 -4.36 -13.91 15.80
N ALA A 128 -3.08 -14.09 16.16
CA ALA A 128 -2.48 -15.42 16.35
C ALA A 128 -2.88 -16.04 17.70
N LYS A 129 -3.26 -15.21 18.67
CA LYS A 129 -3.78 -15.64 19.98
C LYS A 129 -5.30 -15.85 20.00
N CYS A 130 -5.99 -15.63 18.88
CA CYS A 130 -7.43 -15.78 18.79
C CYS A 130 -7.81 -17.01 17.95
N SER A 131 -8.75 -17.80 18.48
CA SER A 131 -9.37 -18.87 17.71
C SER A 131 -10.13 -18.30 16.49
N ARG A 132 -10.47 -19.16 15.53
CA ARG A 132 -11.29 -18.74 14.38
C ARG A 132 -12.65 -18.17 14.83
N ARG A 133 -13.26 -18.75 15.87
CA ARG A 133 -14.57 -18.32 16.39
C ARG A 133 -14.46 -16.99 17.10
N GLU A 134 -13.39 -16.78 17.86
CA GLU A 134 -13.11 -15.49 18.51
C GLU A 134 -12.89 -14.40 17.47
N LYS A 135 -12.09 -14.66 16.42
CA LYS A 135 -11.89 -13.71 15.32
C LYS A 135 -13.18 -13.34 14.60
N GLU A 136 -14.07 -14.32 14.40
CA GLU A 136 -15.41 -14.05 13.87
C GLU A 136 -16.20 -13.12 14.78
N ARG A 137 -16.30 -13.42 16.08
CA ARG A 137 -17.04 -12.60 17.05
C ARG A 137 -16.46 -11.18 17.15
N ILE A 138 -15.13 -11.05 17.19
CA ILE A 138 -14.43 -9.77 17.18
C ILE A 138 -14.80 -8.96 15.93
N THR A 139 -14.71 -9.57 14.75
CA THR A 139 -14.99 -8.90 13.48
C THR A 139 -16.44 -8.44 13.38
N ARG A 140 -17.38 -9.31 13.75
CA ARG A 140 -18.82 -8.98 13.73
C ARG A 140 -19.14 -7.88 14.72
N ARG A 141 -18.57 -7.92 15.92
CA ARG A 141 -18.77 -6.88 16.92
C ARG A 141 -18.21 -5.54 16.44
N PHE A 142 -16.99 -5.54 15.89
CA PHE A 142 -16.39 -4.33 15.37
C PHE A 142 -17.22 -3.71 14.23
N ALA A 143 -17.68 -4.52 13.27
CA ALA A 143 -18.55 -4.06 12.18
C ALA A 143 -19.82 -3.37 12.72
N ASN A 144 -20.41 -3.89 13.80
CA ASN A 144 -21.56 -3.29 14.46
C ASN A 144 -21.21 -1.96 15.17
N GLU A 145 -20.07 -1.89 15.87
CA GLU A 145 -19.64 -0.67 16.58
C GLU A 145 -19.36 0.52 15.62
N ILE A 146 -18.99 0.25 14.37
CA ILE A 146 -18.74 1.30 13.36
C ILE A 146 -19.86 1.40 12.30
N HIS A 147 -21.01 0.75 12.49
CA HIS A 147 -22.05 0.60 11.47
C HIS A 147 -22.61 1.92 10.91
N ASP A 148 -22.66 2.99 11.72
CA ASP A 148 -23.17 4.31 11.35
C ASP A 148 -22.24 5.11 10.43
N VAL A 149 -20.97 4.70 10.33
CA VAL A 149 -19.93 5.44 9.61
C VAL A 149 -19.40 4.69 8.40
N ILE A 150 -19.98 3.52 8.10
CA ILE A 150 -19.63 2.67 6.97
C ILE A 150 -20.82 2.44 6.04
N GLY A 151 -20.52 2.18 4.78
CA GLY A 151 -21.53 1.98 3.75
C GLY A 151 -20.91 1.88 2.37
N PRO A 152 -21.54 1.17 1.40
CA PRO A 152 -21.01 1.09 0.03
C PRO A 152 -20.77 2.46 -0.62
N MET A 153 -21.54 3.47 -0.23
CA MET A 153 -21.44 4.85 -0.73
C MET A 153 -20.84 5.82 0.30
N GLN A 154 -20.29 5.31 1.41
CA GLN A 154 -19.76 6.13 2.50
C GLN A 154 -18.32 5.75 2.87
N ASP A 155 -18.10 4.51 3.30
CA ASP A 155 -16.78 3.99 3.69
C ASP A 155 -16.73 2.48 3.45
N VAL A 156 -15.75 2.03 2.67
CA VAL A 156 -15.61 0.67 2.16
C VAL A 156 -14.32 0.03 2.67
N PRO A 157 -14.39 -0.80 3.73
CA PRO A 157 -13.22 -1.50 4.24
C PRO A 157 -12.59 -2.50 3.26
N GLY A 158 -11.44 -3.04 3.63
CA GLY A 158 -10.77 -4.14 2.95
C GLY A 158 -9.82 -4.87 3.89
N PRO A 159 -9.13 -5.92 3.45
CA PRO A 159 -8.14 -6.59 4.26
C PRO A 159 -6.87 -5.74 4.39
N ASP A 160 -6.20 -5.90 5.52
CA ASP A 160 -4.84 -5.47 5.83
C ASP A 160 -4.15 -6.53 6.72
N MET A 161 -2.99 -6.23 7.29
CA MET A 161 -2.25 -7.12 8.19
C MET A 161 -3.14 -7.70 9.29
N GLY A 162 -3.07 -9.03 9.46
CA GLY A 162 -3.88 -9.75 10.45
C GLY A 162 -5.33 -10.04 10.04
N THR A 163 -5.75 -9.64 8.83
CA THR A 163 -7.07 -9.93 8.27
C THR A 163 -6.97 -10.47 6.84
N ASP A 164 -8.04 -11.09 6.37
CA ASP A 164 -8.06 -11.84 5.11
C ASP A 164 -9.46 -11.87 4.49
N ALA A 165 -9.63 -12.65 3.41
CA ALA A 165 -10.92 -12.80 2.75
C ALA A 165 -12.01 -13.36 3.66
N GLN A 166 -11.66 -14.27 4.59
CA GLN A 166 -12.61 -14.79 5.56
C GLN A 166 -13.09 -13.70 6.52
N THR A 167 -12.19 -12.83 6.96
CA THR A 167 -12.50 -11.67 7.81
C THR A 167 -13.48 -10.73 7.09
N MET A 168 -13.23 -10.44 5.81
CA MET A 168 -14.11 -9.61 5.00
C MET A 168 -15.48 -10.24 4.77
N ALA A 169 -15.57 -11.58 4.68
CA ALA A 169 -16.84 -12.28 4.59
C ALA A 169 -17.68 -12.11 5.87
N TRP A 170 -17.08 -12.24 7.06
CA TRP A 170 -17.79 -11.99 8.32
C TRP A 170 -18.22 -10.54 8.47
N PHE A 171 -17.38 -9.60 8.05
CA PHE A 171 -17.71 -8.18 8.07
C PHE A 171 -18.91 -7.86 7.17
N MET A 172 -18.89 -8.38 5.93
CA MET A 172 -19.99 -8.24 4.98
C MET A 172 -21.30 -8.82 5.52
N ASP A 173 -21.25 -10.02 6.09
CA ASP A 173 -22.44 -10.67 6.65
C ASP A 173 -22.98 -9.89 7.86
N ALA A 174 -22.12 -9.47 8.80
CA ALA A 174 -22.54 -8.68 9.97
C ALA A 174 -23.29 -7.40 9.57
N TYR A 175 -22.76 -6.64 8.62
CA TYR A 175 -23.41 -5.44 8.11
C TYR A 175 -24.70 -5.77 7.36
N SER A 176 -24.70 -6.83 6.54
CA SER A 176 -25.88 -7.22 5.75
C SER A 176 -27.05 -7.66 6.63
N GLN A 177 -26.79 -8.39 7.71
CA GLN A 177 -27.83 -8.81 8.66
C GLN A 177 -28.46 -7.61 9.37
N ASP A 178 -27.65 -6.62 9.74
CA ASP A 178 -28.14 -5.38 10.37
C ASP A 178 -28.99 -4.53 9.42
N LYS A 179 -28.58 -4.40 8.15
CA LYS A 179 -29.35 -3.67 7.13
C LYS A 179 -30.58 -4.43 6.61
N GLY A 180 -30.68 -5.73 6.87
CA GLY A 180 -31.76 -6.57 6.35
C GLY A 180 -31.65 -6.89 4.85
N GLU A 181 -30.49 -6.63 4.23
CA GLU A 181 -30.21 -6.99 2.83
C GLU A 181 -28.75 -7.38 2.62
N THR A 182 -28.52 -8.34 1.73
CA THR A 182 -27.16 -8.72 1.32
C THR A 182 -26.50 -7.54 0.61
N THR A 183 -25.44 -6.99 1.23
CA THR A 183 -24.74 -5.80 0.74
C THR A 183 -23.26 -6.12 0.44
N PRO A 184 -22.92 -6.79 -0.67
CA PRO A 184 -21.53 -7.18 -0.97
C PRO A 184 -20.59 -5.99 -1.10
N GLY A 185 -21.09 -4.83 -1.53
CA GLY A 185 -20.31 -3.61 -1.75
C GLY A 185 -19.84 -2.89 -0.49
N ILE A 186 -20.22 -3.35 0.71
CA ILE A 186 -19.78 -2.74 1.98
C ILE A 186 -18.27 -2.90 2.19
N VAL A 187 -17.68 -3.97 1.69
CA VAL A 187 -16.27 -4.32 1.92
C VAL A 187 -15.68 -4.94 0.66
N THR A 188 -14.37 -4.85 0.52
CA THR A 188 -13.61 -5.46 -0.60
C THR A 188 -12.67 -6.53 -0.10
N GLY A 189 -12.17 -7.39 -0.98
CA GLY A 189 -11.30 -8.50 -0.62
C GLY A 189 -12.04 -9.72 -0.15
N LYS A 190 -13.30 -9.86 -0.55
CA LYS A 190 -14.13 -11.01 -0.21
C LYS A 190 -13.69 -12.24 -1.01
N PRO A 191 -14.09 -13.45 -0.58
CA PRO A 191 -14.04 -14.63 -1.44
C PRO A 191 -14.87 -14.40 -2.71
N THR A 192 -14.47 -14.98 -3.83
CA THR A 192 -15.17 -14.84 -5.12
C THR A 192 -16.64 -15.30 -5.05
N VAL A 193 -16.92 -16.33 -4.24
CA VAL A 193 -18.29 -16.83 -3.97
C VAL A 193 -19.18 -15.82 -3.23
N LEU A 194 -18.62 -14.76 -2.64
CA LEU A 194 -19.34 -13.67 -1.97
C LEU A 194 -19.16 -12.32 -2.68
N GLY A 195 -18.89 -12.33 -3.99
CA GLY A 195 -18.71 -11.10 -4.78
C GLY A 195 -17.31 -10.51 -4.70
N GLY A 196 -16.30 -11.31 -4.33
CA GLY A 196 -14.89 -10.95 -4.50
C GLY A 196 -14.48 -10.87 -5.98
N SER A 197 -13.56 -9.96 -6.32
CA SER A 197 -13.03 -9.88 -7.69
C SER A 197 -11.98 -10.96 -7.95
N ARG A 198 -12.01 -11.52 -9.16
CA ARG A 198 -10.89 -12.34 -9.67
C ARG A 198 -9.63 -11.48 -9.79
N GLY A 199 -8.46 -12.12 -9.76
CA GLY A 199 -7.16 -11.45 -9.96
C GLY A 199 -6.65 -10.63 -8.77
N ARG A 200 -7.45 -10.42 -7.71
CA ARG A 200 -7.06 -9.60 -6.55
C ARG A 200 -5.70 -9.98 -5.95
N ALA A 201 -5.46 -11.27 -5.73
CA ALA A 201 -4.25 -11.74 -5.04
C ALA A 201 -2.96 -11.42 -5.83
N ALA A 202 -3.02 -11.52 -7.16
CA ALA A 202 -1.89 -11.26 -8.04
C ALA A 202 -1.74 -9.77 -8.42
N ALA A 203 -2.79 -8.96 -8.23
CA ALA A 203 -2.84 -7.58 -8.71
C ALA A 203 -1.69 -6.67 -8.21
N PRO A 204 -1.27 -6.71 -6.93
CA PRO A 204 -0.04 -6.05 -6.46
C PRO A 204 1.22 -6.39 -7.27
N GLY A 205 1.53 -7.68 -7.46
CA GLY A 205 2.73 -8.09 -8.20
C GLY A 205 2.63 -7.75 -9.69
N ARG A 206 1.43 -7.87 -10.27
CA ARG A 206 1.18 -7.43 -11.65
C ARG A 206 1.38 -5.93 -11.82
N SER A 207 0.93 -5.10 -10.86
CA SER A 207 1.15 -3.65 -10.97
C SER A 207 2.61 -3.28 -10.86
N VAL A 208 3.37 -3.96 -10.00
CA VAL A 208 4.83 -3.78 -9.91
C VAL A 208 5.48 -4.13 -11.25
N ALA A 209 5.18 -5.29 -11.83
CA ALA A 209 5.73 -5.67 -13.13
C ALA A 209 5.38 -4.66 -14.25
N LEU A 210 4.12 -4.20 -14.31
CA LEU A 210 3.68 -3.21 -15.30
C LEU A 210 4.42 -1.89 -15.16
N VAL A 211 4.55 -1.37 -13.93
CA VAL A 211 5.26 -0.12 -13.65
C VAL A 211 6.75 -0.30 -13.95
N THR A 212 7.36 -1.42 -13.56
CA THR A 212 8.74 -1.75 -13.93
C THR A 212 8.96 -1.69 -15.44
N ARG A 213 8.11 -2.36 -16.24
CA ARG A 213 8.21 -2.29 -17.70
C ARG A 213 8.08 -0.87 -18.23
N ALA A 214 7.10 -0.11 -17.73
CA ALA A 214 6.86 1.27 -18.16
C ALA A 214 8.00 2.23 -17.76
N VAL A 215 8.67 1.97 -16.64
CA VAL A 215 9.88 2.68 -16.19
C VAL A 215 11.04 2.37 -17.13
N CYS A 216 11.28 1.10 -17.45
CA CYS A 216 12.28 0.70 -18.43
C CYS A 216 12.04 1.39 -19.79
N GLU A 217 10.80 1.41 -20.27
CA GLU A 217 10.41 2.12 -21.50
C GLU A 217 10.69 3.63 -21.42
N TYR A 218 10.38 4.28 -20.30
CA TYR A 218 10.62 5.72 -20.10
C TYR A 218 12.11 6.08 -20.10
N TYR A 219 12.98 5.20 -19.59
CA TYR A 219 14.43 5.39 -19.55
C TYR A 219 15.16 4.85 -20.80
N ASP A 220 14.42 4.48 -21.86
CA ASP A 220 14.96 3.86 -23.07
C ASP A 220 15.82 2.59 -22.77
N GLN A 221 15.46 1.86 -21.70
CA GLN A 221 16.13 0.65 -21.27
C GLN A 221 15.33 -0.59 -21.74
N PRO A 222 15.87 -1.40 -22.67
CA PRO A 222 15.19 -2.61 -23.11
C PRO A 222 15.05 -3.63 -21.98
N LEU A 223 13.82 -4.09 -21.72
CA LEU A 223 13.53 -5.02 -20.63
C LEU A 223 14.32 -6.33 -20.77
N ASP A 224 14.56 -6.80 -22.00
CA ASP A 224 15.32 -8.01 -22.32
C ASP A 224 16.83 -7.93 -22.03
N ARG A 225 17.30 -6.76 -21.61
CA ARG A 225 18.69 -6.49 -21.19
C ARG A 225 18.77 -5.95 -19.76
N THR A 226 17.67 -6.06 -19.02
CA THR A 226 17.54 -5.49 -17.67
C THR A 226 17.69 -6.60 -16.63
N THR A 227 18.63 -6.40 -15.71
CA THR A 227 18.86 -7.26 -14.53
C THR A 227 18.05 -6.77 -13.33
N ILE A 228 17.40 -7.69 -12.62
CA ILE A 228 16.47 -7.35 -11.53
C ILE A 228 16.74 -8.20 -10.29
N ALA A 229 16.92 -7.53 -9.14
CA ALA A 229 16.92 -8.16 -7.82
C ALA A 229 15.60 -7.89 -7.09
N ILE A 230 14.97 -8.93 -6.54
CA ILE A 230 13.65 -8.83 -5.88
C ILE A 230 13.76 -9.33 -4.44
N GLN A 231 13.59 -8.43 -3.48
CA GLN A 231 13.52 -8.81 -2.07
C GLN A 231 12.10 -9.26 -1.73
N GLY A 232 11.95 -10.49 -1.23
CA GLY A 232 10.67 -11.05 -0.85
C GLY A 232 9.95 -11.81 -1.97
N TYR A 233 9.87 -13.13 -1.83
CA TYR A 233 9.24 -14.05 -2.78
C TYR A 233 7.83 -14.49 -2.33
N GLY A 234 7.08 -13.52 -1.80
CA GLY A 234 5.66 -13.67 -1.44
C GLY A 234 4.72 -13.40 -2.61
N SER A 235 3.47 -13.07 -2.31
CA SER A 235 2.45 -12.79 -3.34
C SER A 235 2.82 -11.66 -4.28
N VAL A 236 3.50 -10.60 -3.81
CA VAL A 236 3.91 -9.47 -4.67
C VAL A 236 5.12 -9.86 -5.50
N GLY A 237 6.25 -10.17 -4.85
CA GLY A 237 7.51 -10.43 -5.54
C GLY A 237 7.48 -11.63 -6.48
N ALA A 238 6.83 -12.74 -6.11
CA ALA A 238 6.75 -13.90 -7.02
C ALA A 238 5.91 -13.62 -8.28
N ASN A 239 4.79 -12.90 -8.15
CA ASN A 239 3.98 -12.52 -9.32
C ASN A 239 4.73 -11.49 -10.19
N ALA A 240 5.46 -10.56 -9.58
CA ALA A 240 6.27 -9.60 -10.32
C ALA A 240 7.42 -10.29 -11.06
N ALA A 241 8.19 -11.14 -10.37
CA ALA A 241 9.31 -11.89 -10.92
C ALA A 241 8.90 -12.73 -12.13
N ARG A 242 7.85 -13.55 -11.98
CA ARG A 242 7.36 -14.43 -13.05
C ARG A 242 6.91 -13.64 -14.28
N LEU A 243 6.18 -12.53 -14.10
CA LEU A 243 5.74 -11.69 -15.22
C LEU A 243 6.90 -10.97 -15.92
N LEU A 244 7.88 -10.48 -15.15
CA LEU A 244 9.03 -9.77 -15.70
C LEU A 244 9.94 -10.73 -16.49
N ASP A 245 10.16 -11.93 -15.98
CA ASP A 245 10.85 -13.01 -16.68
C ASP A 245 10.11 -13.43 -17.96
N GLU A 246 8.79 -13.63 -17.89
CA GLU A 246 7.94 -13.90 -19.06
C GLU A 246 8.04 -12.80 -20.14
N TRP A 247 8.32 -11.55 -19.75
CA TRP A 247 8.50 -10.41 -20.65
C TRP A 247 9.97 -10.19 -21.09
N GLY A 248 10.89 -11.03 -20.61
CA GLY A 248 12.28 -11.10 -21.04
C GLY A 248 13.31 -10.53 -20.07
N ALA A 249 12.92 -9.97 -18.92
CA ALA A 249 13.87 -9.46 -17.94
C ALA A 249 14.71 -10.58 -17.32
N THR A 250 15.95 -10.29 -16.94
CA THR A 250 16.83 -11.24 -16.25
C THR A 250 16.66 -11.09 -14.74
N ILE A 251 15.96 -12.02 -14.10
CA ILE A 251 15.83 -12.03 -12.64
C ILE A 251 17.09 -12.66 -12.04
N VAL A 252 17.99 -11.84 -11.49
CA VAL A 252 19.28 -12.33 -10.98
C VAL A 252 19.24 -12.71 -9.50
N ALA A 253 18.27 -12.19 -8.74
CA ALA A 253 18.12 -12.53 -7.34
C ALA A 253 16.67 -12.47 -6.86
N VAL A 254 16.28 -13.44 -6.03
CA VAL A 254 15.01 -13.42 -5.29
C VAL A 254 15.25 -13.87 -3.85
N SER A 255 14.52 -13.33 -2.87
CA SER A 255 14.73 -13.70 -1.46
C SER A 255 13.50 -14.05 -0.65
N ASP A 256 13.68 -14.83 0.41
CA ASP A 256 12.71 -15.01 1.48
C ASP A 256 13.36 -14.79 2.86
N ILE A 257 12.73 -15.26 3.94
CA ILE A 257 13.24 -15.08 5.30
C ILE A 257 14.57 -15.80 5.56
N ASN A 258 14.87 -16.88 4.82
CA ASN A 258 16.06 -17.71 5.02
C ASN A 258 17.29 -17.18 4.29
N GLY A 259 17.10 -16.43 3.20
CA GLY A 259 18.18 -15.90 2.38
C GLY A 259 17.70 -15.58 0.95
N ALA A 260 18.66 -15.36 0.05
CA ALA A 260 18.39 -15.06 -1.34
C ALA A 260 19.03 -16.08 -2.28
N ALA A 261 18.27 -16.53 -3.27
CA ALA A 261 18.81 -17.18 -4.46
C ALA A 261 19.49 -16.12 -5.32
N TYR A 262 20.65 -16.43 -5.89
CA TYR A 262 21.39 -15.53 -6.75
C TYR A 262 22.00 -16.29 -7.93
N ASP A 263 21.79 -15.77 -9.14
CA ASP A 263 22.45 -16.24 -10.35
C ASP A 263 22.66 -15.03 -11.28
N PRO A 264 23.90 -14.61 -11.56
CA PRO A 264 24.15 -13.48 -12.46
C PRO A 264 23.70 -13.73 -13.90
N ASP A 265 23.57 -14.99 -14.32
CA ASP A 265 23.08 -15.36 -15.65
C ASP A 265 21.54 -15.47 -15.69
N GLY A 266 20.87 -15.37 -14.54
CA GLY A 266 19.42 -15.36 -14.39
C GLY A 266 18.85 -16.62 -13.75
N ILE A 267 17.77 -16.43 -12.98
CA ILE A 267 16.99 -17.46 -12.28
C ILE A 267 15.65 -17.60 -12.97
N ASP A 268 15.20 -18.83 -13.26
CA ASP A 268 13.82 -19.10 -13.67
C ASP A 268 12.89 -19.00 -12.45
N PRO A 269 12.09 -17.91 -12.30
CA PRO A 269 11.26 -17.72 -11.12
C PRO A 269 10.09 -18.70 -11.05
N ALA A 270 9.70 -19.33 -12.16
CA ALA A 270 8.63 -20.32 -12.19
C ALA A 270 9.03 -21.64 -11.52
N THR A 271 10.34 -21.93 -11.42
CA THR A 271 10.86 -23.12 -10.73
C THR A 271 10.84 -23.00 -9.21
N ILE A 272 10.77 -21.77 -8.68
CA ILE A 272 10.76 -21.50 -7.24
C ILE A 272 9.31 -21.34 -6.76
N PRO A 273 8.86 -22.14 -5.78
CA PRO A 273 7.58 -21.92 -5.13
C PRO A 273 7.55 -20.58 -4.39
N SER A 274 6.46 -19.85 -4.52
CA SER A 274 6.19 -18.66 -3.70
C SER A 274 5.88 -19.07 -2.27
N TYR A 275 5.97 -18.11 -1.33
CA TYR A 275 5.66 -18.35 0.09
C TYR A 275 4.29 -19.01 0.35
N ASN A 276 3.28 -18.70 -0.47
CA ASN A 276 1.93 -19.27 -0.31
C ASN A 276 1.82 -20.71 -0.86
N GLU A 277 2.71 -21.10 -1.76
CA GLU A 277 2.78 -22.45 -2.33
C GLU A 277 3.63 -23.36 -1.42
N GLU A 278 4.85 -22.92 -1.10
CA GLU A 278 5.75 -23.57 -0.15
C GLU A 278 6.51 -22.49 0.65
N PRO A 279 6.19 -22.31 1.95
CA PRO A 279 6.84 -21.30 2.77
C PRO A 279 8.35 -21.52 2.90
N ASN A 280 9.12 -20.45 2.75
CA ASN A 280 10.57 -20.41 2.94
C ASN A 280 11.37 -21.33 1.99
N ALA A 281 10.87 -21.47 0.76
CA ALA A 281 11.43 -22.38 -0.24
C ALA A 281 12.62 -21.81 -1.01
N VAL A 282 12.86 -20.49 -1.06
CA VAL A 282 13.79 -19.87 -2.02
C VAL A 282 15.17 -20.50 -1.98
N THR A 283 15.77 -20.63 -0.79
CA THR A 283 17.11 -21.20 -0.62
C THR A 283 17.19 -22.69 -0.94
N ALA A 284 16.07 -23.42 -0.93
CA ALA A 284 16.06 -24.86 -1.24
C ALA A 284 16.11 -25.15 -2.74
N TYR A 285 15.73 -24.17 -3.57
CA TYR A 285 15.72 -24.28 -5.03
C TYR A 285 16.85 -23.46 -5.69
N ALA A 286 17.70 -22.80 -4.90
CA ALA A 286 18.81 -21.99 -5.36
C ALA A 286 20.07 -22.83 -5.63
N SER A 287 20.78 -22.53 -6.72
CA SER A 287 22.13 -23.01 -6.99
C SER A 287 23.15 -22.34 -6.06
N ASP A 288 23.12 -21.02 -6.01
CA ASP A 288 23.93 -20.18 -5.13
C ASP A 288 23.05 -19.36 -4.18
N ILE A 289 23.50 -19.24 -2.93
CA ILE A 289 22.78 -18.56 -1.86
C ILE A 289 23.62 -17.41 -1.32
N ILE A 290 23.02 -16.22 -1.26
CA ILE A 290 23.59 -15.04 -0.60
C ILE A 290 22.72 -14.63 0.59
N SER A 291 23.29 -13.80 1.47
CA SER A 291 22.50 -13.25 2.58
C SER A 291 21.47 -12.23 2.10
N ASN A 292 20.38 -12.06 2.84
CA ASN A 292 19.38 -11.03 2.57
C ASN A 292 19.98 -9.62 2.51
N SER A 293 20.99 -9.33 3.34
CA SER A 293 21.69 -8.04 3.30
C SER A 293 22.49 -7.85 2.01
N SER A 294 23.09 -8.92 1.48
CA SER A 294 23.91 -8.86 0.27
C SER A 294 23.09 -8.58 -0.98
N LEU A 295 21.82 -9.02 -1.02
CA LEU A 295 20.90 -8.75 -2.13
C LEU A 295 20.77 -7.25 -2.41
N PHE A 296 20.69 -6.42 -1.36
CA PHE A 296 20.56 -4.96 -1.50
C PHE A 296 21.81 -4.30 -2.09
N SER A 297 22.95 -4.98 -2.11
CA SER A 297 24.23 -4.45 -2.59
C SER A 297 24.65 -5.03 -3.95
N LEU A 298 23.77 -5.77 -4.61
CA LEU A 298 24.04 -6.30 -5.94
C LEU A 298 24.07 -5.17 -6.97
N ASP A 299 25.01 -5.27 -7.90
CA ASP A 299 25.11 -4.44 -9.11
C ASP A 299 24.06 -4.95 -10.11
N VAL A 300 22.89 -4.33 -10.10
CA VAL A 300 21.74 -4.66 -10.94
C VAL A 300 21.10 -3.39 -11.46
N ASP A 301 20.39 -3.44 -12.57
CA ASP A 301 19.70 -2.26 -13.07
C ASP A 301 18.55 -1.85 -12.11
N LEU A 302 17.75 -2.82 -11.67
CA LEU A 302 16.55 -2.58 -10.86
C LEU A 302 16.52 -3.40 -9.56
N LEU A 303 16.16 -2.73 -8.46
CA LEU A 303 15.88 -3.35 -7.16
C LEU A 303 14.40 -3.22 -6.80
N ILE A 304 13.75 -4.35 -6.47
CA ILE A 304 12.33 -4.40 -6.10
C ILE A 304 12.18 -4.90 -4.65
N PRO A 305 12.07 -4.01 -3.64
CA PRO A 305 11.71 -4.39 -2.28
C PRO A 305 10.22 -4.74 -2.19
N ALA A 306 9.90 -6.02 -1.97
CA ALA A 306 8.54 -6.57 -2.00
C ALA A 306 8.19 -7.48 -0.80
N ALA A 307 8.94 -7.41 0.31
CA ALA A 307 8.62 -8.17 1.53
C ALA A 307 7.85 -7.35 2.58
N VAL A 308 8.51 -6.43 3.28
CA VAL A 308 7.99 -5.65 4.41
C VAL A 308 8.48 -4.20 4.34
N GLY A 309 7.90 -3.32 5.17
CA GLY A 309 8.32 -1.92 5.27
C GLY A 309 9.67 -1.74 5.97
N ASN A 310 10.28 -0.57 5.80
CA ASN A 310 11.54 -0.14 6.43
C ASN A 310 12.72 -1.11 6.24
N VAL A 311 12.87 -1.67 5.03
CA VAL A 311 13.97 -2.57 4.67
C VAL A 311 15.15 -1.84 4.03
N ILE A 312 14.90 -0.69 3.41
CA ILE A 312 15.92 0.24 2.96
C ILE A 312 15.97 1.38 3.98
N THR A 313 17.09 1.47 4.67
CA THR A 313 17.32 2.38 5.81
C THR A 313 18.64 3.11 5.63
N GLU A 314 18.91 4.09 6.48
CA GLU A 314 20.18 4.82 6.53
C GLU A 314 21.39 3.90 6.75
N GLN A 315 21.18 2.66 7.22
CA GLN A 315 22.23 1.68 7.45
C GLN A 315 22.68 0.94 6.18
N ASN A 316 21.83 0.88 5.14
CA ASN A 316 22.12 0.13 3.93
C ASN A 316 21.92 0.92 2.62
N ALA A 317 21.31 2.10 2.66
CA ALA A 317 21.05 2.92 1.48
C ALA A 317 22.35 3.27 0.72
N ASP A 318 23.47 3.50 1.41
CA ASP A 318 24.78 3.75 0.80
C ASP A 318 25.33 2.55 0.02
N ASN A 319 24.88 1.34 0.33
CA ASN A 319 25.37 0.12 -0.32
C ASN A 319 24.53 -0.29 -1.53
N ILE A 320 23.38 0.37 -1.78
CA ILE A 320 22.55 0.07 -2.95
C ILE A 320 23.30 0.47 -4.22
N GLN A 321 23.49 -0.47 -5.14
CA GLN A 321 24.14 -0.24 -6.43
C GLN A 321 23.16 -0.14 -7.60
N ALA A 322 21.86 -0.40 -7.34
CA ALA A 322 20.85 -0.33 -8.39
C ALA A 322 20.60 1.09 -8.89
N ASP A 323 20.37 1.23 -10.20
CA ASP A 323 20.03 2.50 -10.83
C ASP A 323 18.63 2.97 -10.43
N ILE A 324 17.70 2.02 -10.28
CA ILE A 324 16.30 2.30 -9.97
C ILE A 324 15.77 1.34 -8.90
N VAL A 325 15.04 1.91 -7.93
CA VAL A 325 14.28 1.16 -6.91
C VAL A 325 12.78 1.24 -7.23
N ILE A 326 12.11 0.08 -7.33
CA ILE A 326 10.65 -0.01 -7.54
C ILE A 326 9.98 -0.57 -6.27
N GLU A 327 9.25 0.25 -5.54
CA GLU A 327 8.70 -0.14 -4.24
C GLU A 327 7.48 -1.08 -4.35
N GLY A 328 7.72 -2.40 -4.24
CA GLY A 328 6.68 -3.42 -4.25
C GLY A 328 5.97 -3.62 -2.90
N ALA A 329 6.65 -3.35 -1.78
CA ALA A 329 6.07 -3.32 -0.44
C ALA A 329 5.49 -1.93 -0.12
N ASN A 330 4.72 -1.81 0.96
CA ASN A 330 4.31 -0.48 1.45
C ASN A 330 5.40 0.08 2.37
N GLY A 331 5.87 1.29 2.11
CA GLY A 331 6.93 1.99 2.85
C GLY A 331 8.22 1.19 3.05
N PRO A 332 8.82 0.56 2.02
CA PRO A 332 10.06 -0.18 2.19
C PRO A 332 11.27 0.72 2.48
N THR A 333 11.20 2.00 2.12
CA THR A 333 12.30 2.97 2.26
C THR A 333 11.99 3.98 3.36
N THR A 334 12.92 4.16 4.32
CA THR A 334 12.79 5.19 5.36
C THR A 334 13.00 6.59 4.79
N THR A 335 12.47 7.61 5.46
CA THR A 335 12.68 9.02 5.09
C THR A 335 14.17 9.38 4.96
N GLY A 336 15.02 8.89 5.86
CA GLY A 336 16.46 9.13 5.81
C GLY A 336 17.14 8.42 4.64
N ALA A 337 16.73 7.17 4.34
CA ALA A 337 17.24 6.43 3.19
C ALA A 337 16.82 7.04 1.86
N ASP A 338 15.57 7.51 1.74
CA ASP A 338 15.05 8.18 0.55
C ASP A 338 15.92 9.39 0.18
N ARG A 339 16.37 10.14 1.20
CA ARG A 339 17.29 11.28 1.03
C ARG A 339 18.69 10.87 0.58
N ILE A 340 19.21 9.74 1.07
CA ILE A 340 20.50 9.20 0.62
C ILE A 340 20.42 8.75 -0.84
N LEU A 341 19.33 8.08 -1.22
CA LEU A 341 19.10 7.65 -2.61
C LEU A 341 18.94 8.86 -3.54
N GLU A 342 18.22 9.90 -3.10
CA GLU A 342 18.09 11.18 -3.81
C GLU A 342 19.45 11.87 -4.01
N GLU A 343 20.29 11.97 -2.97
CA GLU A 343 21.65 12.55 -3.05
C GLU A 343 22.59 11.76 -3.98
N ARG A 344 22.26 10.49 -4.25
CA ARG A 344 23.01 9.58 -5.13
C ARG A 344 22.41 9.45 -6.53
N ASP A 345 21.40 10.26 -6.85
CA ASP A 345 20.67 10.22 -8.13
C ASP A 345 20.02 8.86 -8.46
N ILE A 346 19.69 8.05 -7.44
CA ILE A 346 18.99 6.77 -7.61
C ILE A 346 17.49 7.03 -7.67
N ALA A 347 16.84 6.61 -8.76
CA ALA A 347 15.41 6.83 -8.95
C ALA A 347 14.59 5.89 -8.06
N VAL A 348 13.67 6.44 -7.25
CA VAL A 348 12.77 5.65 -6.40
C VAL A 348 11.33 5.79 -6.88
N ILE A 349 10.79 4.75 -7.50
CA ILE A 349 9.39 4.70 -7.94
C ILE A 349 8.52 4.28 -6.74
N PRO A 350 7.65 5.18 -6.24
CA PRO A 350 7.06 5.02 -4.92
C PRO A 350 5.95 3.98 -4.86
N ASP A 351 5.78 3.39 -3.68
CA ASP A 351 4.81 2.33 -3.36
C ASP A 351 3.33 2.71 -3.58
N ILE A 352 3.01 4.00 -3.46
CA ILE A 352 1.67 4.54 -3.71
C ILE A 352 1.26 4.43 -5.19
N LEU A 353 2.22 4.23 -6.09
CA LEU A 353 2.03 3.91 -7.50
C LEU A 353 2.36 2.44 -7.81
N ALA A 354 3.61 2.01 -7.58
CA ALA A 354 4.11 0.70 -8.02
C ALA A 354 3.26 -0.47 -7.49
N ASN A 355 2.84 -0.40 -6.22
CA ASN A 355 2.00 -1.40 -5.57
C ASN A 355 0.52 -0.95 -5.45
N ALA A 356 0.01 -0.23 -6.44
CA ALA A 356 -1.38 0.25 -6.41
C ALA A 356 -2.39 -0.76 -6.99
N GLY A 357 -1.95 -1.85 -7.64
CA GLY A 357 -2.87 -2.81 -8.27
C GLY A 357 -3.87 -3.44 -7.30
N GLY A 358 -3.47 -3.65 -6.04
CA GLY A 358 -4.37 -4.16 -5.01
C GLY A 358 -5.56 -3.22 -4.70
N VAL A 359 -5.35 -1.90 -4.66
CA VAL A 359 -6.44 -0.94 -4.44
C VAL A 359 -7.29 -0.79 -5.71
N THR A 360 -6.69 -0.83 -6.89
CA THR A 360 -7.38 -0.73 -8.18
C THR A 360 -8.31 -1.91 -8.41
N VAL A 361 -7.87 -3.15 -8.15
CA VAL A 361 -8.77 -4.32 -8.24
C VAL A 361 -9.80 -4.35 -7.10
N SER A 362 -9.49 -3.74 -5.94
CA SER A 362 -10.51 -3.52 -4.91
C SER A 362 -11.60 -2.53 -5.37
N TYR A 363 -11.23 -1.50 -6.13
CA TYR A 363 -12.20 -0.61 -6.78
C TYR A 363 -13.04 -1.35 -7.81
N PHE A 364 -12.43 -2.19 -8.65
CA PHE A 364 -13.19 -3.02 -9.60
C PHE A 364 -14.13 -3.98 -8.87
N GLU A 365 -13.72 -4.58 -7.75
CA GLU A 365 -14.59 -5.39 -6.91
C GLU A 365 -15.81 -4.59 -6.42
N TRP A 366 -15.60 -3.37 -5.94
CA TRP A 366 -16.68 -2.48 -5.51
C TRP A 366 -17.64 -2.16 -6.66
N LEU A 367 -17.12 -1.79 -7.83
CA LEU A 367 -17.91 -1.50 -9.03
C LEU A 367 -18.72 -2.73 -9.50
N GLN A 368 -18.12 -3.91 -9.50
CA GLN A 368 -18.79 -5.18 -9.83
C GLN A 368 -19.93 -5.48 -8.85
N ASN A 369 -19.74 -5.19 -7.55
CA ASN A 369 -20.73 -5.42 -6.52
C ASN A 369 -21.91 -4.44 -6.57
N ILE A 370 -21.66 -3.16 -6.88
CA ILE A 370 -22.73 -2.18 -7.12
C ILE A 370 -23.57 -2.57 -8.34
N ASN A 371 -22.91 -2.95 -9.43
CA ASN A 371 -23.57 -3.34 -10.67
C ASN A 371 -24.10 -4.78 -10.66
N ARG A 372 -23.83 -5.55 -9.61
CA ARG A 372 -24.13 -7.00 -9.48
C ARG A 372 -23.67 -7.81 -10.70
N LYS A 373 -22.53 -7.44 -11.28
CA LYS A 373 -22.01 -8.06 -12.51
C LYS A 373 -20.52 -8.37 -12.37
N PRO A 374 -20.14 -9.63 -12.09
CA PRO A 374 -18.74 -10.02 -11.99
C PRO A 374 -18.05 -9.96 -13.37
N TRP A 375 -16.74 -9.73 -13.36
CA TRP A 375 -15.90 -9.76 -14.54
C TRP A 375 -15.08 -11.05 -14.61
N SER A 376 -14.66 -11.41 -15.82
CA SER A 376 -13.66 -12.47 -16.02
C SER A 376 -12.29 -12.01 -15.55
N LEU A 377 -11.35 -12.94 -15.40
CA LEU A 377 -9.99 -12.61 -14.96
C LEU A 377 -9.28 -11.74 -16.02
N GLU A 378 -9.47 -12.08 -17.29
CA GLU A 378 -8.90 -11.39 -18.45
C GLU A 378 -9.34 -9.93 -18.48
N LYS A 379 -10.64 -9.68 -18.25
CA LYS A 379 -11.18 -8.32 -18.18
C LYS A 379 -10.63 -7.53 -16.99
N VAL A 380 -10.42 -8.17 -15.84
CA VAL A 380 -9.80 -7.51 -14.68
C VAL A 380 -8.35 -7.14 -15.00
N HIS A 381 -7.59 -8.03 -15.66
CA HIS A 381 -6.22 -7.75 -16.08
C HIS A 381 -6.17 -6.61 -17.11
N GLU A 382 -6.98 -6.65 -18.17
CA GLU A 382 -7.06 -5.59 -19.18
C GLU A 382 -7.30 -4.21 -18.52
N LYS A 383 -8.27 -4.13 -17.61
CA LYS A 383 -8.60 -2.87 -16.91
C LYS A 383 -7.53 -2.44 -15.91
N LEU A 384 -6.84 -3.39 -15.28
CA LEU A 384 -5.73 -3.08 -14.38
C LEU A 384 -4.54 -2.54 -15.15
N ASP A 385 -4.18 -3.18 -16.27
CA ASP A 385 -3.07 -2.75 -17.13
C ASP A 385 -3.30 -1.32 -17.63
N GLU A 386 -4.49 -1.04 -18.17
CA GLU A 386 -4.90 0.30 -18.61
C GLU A 386 -4.78 1.34 -17.47
N ALA A 387 -5.30 1.04 -16.29
CA ALA A 387 -5.26 1.95 -15.16
C ALA A 387 -3.83 2.23 -14.66
N MET A 388 -2.97 1.21 -14.60
CA MET A 388 -1.58 1.36 -14.16
C MET A 388 -0.76 2.19 -15.14
N ILE A 389 -0.89 1.95 -16.44
CA ILE A 389 -0.16 2.69 -17.47
C ILE A 389 -0.62 4.14 -17.53
N ASN A 390 -1.92 4.42 -17.41
CA ASN A 390 -2.43 5.79 -17.35
C ASN A 390 -1.89 6.53 -16.11
N ALA A 391 -1.91 5.89 -14.93
CA ALA A 391 -1.38 6.50 -13.71
C ALA A 391 0.13 6.76 -13.79
N TRP A 392 0.91 5.86 -14.42
CA TRP A 392 2.33 6.09 -14.71
C TRP A 392 2.53 7.30 -15.62
N ALA A 393 1.78 7.39 -16.73
CA ALA A 393 1.85 8.52 -17.65
C ALA A 393 1.55 9.86 -16.96
N ASP A 394 0.51 9.93 -16.13
CA ASP A 394 0.17 11.14 -15.36
C ASP A 394 1.31 11.54 -14.40
N VAL A 395 2.01 10.57 -13.82
CA VAL A 395 3.17 10.81 -12.94
C VAL A 395 4.38 11.31 -13.75
N CYS A 396 4.64 10.72 -14.92
CA CYS A 396 5.67 11.21 -15.84
C CYS A 396 5.44 12.66 -16.22
N ASP A 397 4.20 13.04 -16.58
CA ASP A 397 3.87 14.43 -16.90
C ASP A 397 4.25 15.39 -15.76
N HIS A 398 3.94 15.02 -14.50
CA HIS A 398 4.27 15.84 -13.33
C HIS A 398 5.76 15.86 -13.00
N TYR A 399 6.47 14.75 -13.24
CA TYR A 399 7.92 14.67 -13.09
C TYR A 399 8.64 15.52 -14.15
N ASP A 400 8.12 15.51 -15.39
CA ASP A 400 8.70 16.20 -16.54
C ASP A 400 8.52 17.71 -16.48
N GLU A 401 7.44 18.19 -15.86
CA GLU A 401 7.21 19.61 -15.54
C GLU A 401 8.33 20.21 -14.68
N ASN A 402 8.91 19.43 -13.77
CA ASN A 402 9.98 19.88 -12.90
C ASN A 402 10.94 18.73 -12.55
N LYS A 403 11.98 18.58 -13.38
CA LYS A 403 13.05 17.59 -13.19
C LYS A 403 13.86 17.76 -11.90
N SER A 404 13.66 18.84 -11.13
CA SER A 404 14.26 18.98 -9.79
C SER A 404 13.53 18.18 -8.72
N MET A 405 12.38 17.59 -9.03
CA MET A 405 11.59 16.78 -8.10
C MET A 405 12.03 15.32 -8.17
N THR A 406 11.91 14.61 -7.05
CA THR A 406 11.99 13.16 -7.06
C THR A 406 10.71 12.55 -7.65
N TRP A 407 10.76 11.28 -8.07
CA TRP A 407 9.57 10.51 -8.46
C TRP A 407 8.53 10.41 -7.34
N ARG A 408 8.99 10.35 -6.08
CA ARG A 408 8.11 10.38 -4.91
C ARG A 408 7.39 11.72 -4.82
N ASP A 409 8.13 12.83 -4.90
CA ASP A 409 7.53 14.17 -4.84
C ASP A 409 6.56 14.40 -6.02
N ALA A 410 6.88 13.95 -7.24
CA ALA A 410 6.02 14.06 -8.41
C ALA A 410 4.71 13.27 -8.24
N THR A 411 4.82 12.03 -7.75
CA THR A 411 3.66 11.19 -7.46
C THR A 411 2.75 11.81 -6.40
N TYR A 412 3.32 12.35 -5.33
CA TYR A 412 2.55 13.03 -4.29
C TYR A 412 1.96 14.36 -4.77
N LYS A 413 2.67 15.13 -5.59
CA LYS A 413 2.16 16.36 -6.21
C LYS A 413 0.93 16.07 -7.06
N LEU A 414 0.95 15.04 -7.90
CA LEU A 414 -0.21 14.58 -8.68
C LEU A 414 -1.39 14.21 -7.75
N ALA A 415 -1.14 13.44 -6.71
CA ALA A 415 -2.17 13.01 -5.78
C ALA A 415 -2.84 14.20 -5.09
N LEU A 416 -2.02 15.12 -4.55
CA LEU A 416 -2.46 16.28 -3.81
C LEU A 416 -3.14 17.29 -4.74
N SER A 417 -2.67 17.49 -5.98
CA SER A 417 -3.32 18.38 -6.95
C SER A 417 -4.74 17.93 -7.28
N ARG A 418 -4.96 16.61 -7.49
CA ARG A 418 -6.29 16.03 -7.74
C ARG A 418 -7.24 16.23 -6.56
N VAL A 419 -6.76 16.01 -5.35
CA VAL A 419 -7.56 16.14 -4.12
C VAL A 419 -7.85 17.60 -3.81
N ALA A 420 -6.86 18.49 -3.93
CA ALA A 420 -7.01 19.92 -3.72
C ALA A 420 -7.98 20.55 -4.72
N LYS A 421 -7.88 20.18 -6.02
CA LYS A 421 -8.83 20.63 -7.05
C LYS A 421 -10.25 20.18 -6.76
N ALA A 422 -10.45 18.97 -6.24
CA ALA A 422 -11.77 18.51 -5.82
C ALA A 422 -12.32 19.30 -4.62
N HIS A 423 -11.45 19.67 -3.66
CA HIS A 423 -11.81 20.54 -2.53
C HIS A 423 -12.24 21.93 -2.99
N ASP A 424 -11.40 22.57 -3.81
CA ASP A 424 -11.67 23.90 -4.35
C ASP A 424 -13.00 23.94 -5.13
N MET A 425 -13.24 22.96 -6.00
CA MET A 425 -14.48 22.90 -6.79
C MET A 425 -15.73 22.59 -5.96
N ARG A 426 -15.61 21.84 -4.85
CA ARG A 426 -16.73 21.59 -3.94
C ARG A 426 -17.01 22.78 -3.02
N GLY A 427 -16.01 23.62 -2.78
CA GLY A 427 -16.06 24.74 -1.86
C GLY A 427 -16.14 24.31 -0.39
N LEU A 428 -16.09 25.30 0.50
CA LEU A 428 -16.23 25.12 1.95
C LEU A 428 -17.72 25.25 2.36
N TRP A 429 -18.27 24.20 2.96
CA TRP A 429 -19.63 24.11 3.49
C TRP A 429 -19.65 23.05 4.62
N PRO A 430 -20.46 23.12 5.70
CA PRO A 430 -21.61 24.01 5.96
C PRO A 430 -21.35 25.50 5.95
#